data_AF-A0A1S4D280-F1
#
_entry.id   AF-A0A1S4D280-F1
#
_cell.length_a   1.000
_cell.length_b   1.000
_cell.length_c   1.000
_cell.angle_alpha   90.00
_cell.angle_beta   90.00
_cell.angle_gamma   90.00
#
_symmetry.space_group_name_H-M   'P 1'
#
loop_
_entity.id
_entity.type
_entity.pdbx_description
1 polymer ?
#
loop_
_entity_poly.entity_id
_entity_poly.type
_entity_poly.pdbx_seq_one_letter_code
_entity_poly.pdbx_strand_id
1 'polypeptide(L)'
;MSDEPVEVVAMGKKSRCPDHIPALKAIKKIKRSTFIVADIEAALYDDVHVPCVVGFLVVKPGEDLASKSEYYIETYFSEDNDFSISDFKKRSERMMLDFIEHLAAVIGKYSFQTVMRKHKMYELKVYRGNEKKKLLFRIRDSYLLLPAALNNLAQDLCPKLGSKGTIPYEKLRIEYLPEIGQQLLAYLKQDIRLLGGVMLKAQEIYWNLYKIDIVDTITLSSLALSIFRMHYYDPKSWPIHIPTRNQERFIRRGYYGGHADVYKPYG
;
A
#
# COMPACT_ATOMS: atom_id res chain seq x y z
N MET A 1 48.27 -46.84 0.82
CA MET A 1 48.22 -45.65 -0.04
C MET A 1 46.92 -44.94 0.28
N SER A 2 47.06 -43.77 0.89
CA SER A 2 46.00 -42.90 1.39
C SER A 2 45.40 -42.09 0.24
N ASP A 3 44.09 -42.23 0.02
CA ASP A 3 43.33 -41.27 -0.79
C ASP A 3 43.11 -40.01 0.05
N GLU A 4 43.93 -38.99 -0.21
CA GLU A 4 43.70 -37.64 0.30
C GLU A 4 42.50 -37.02 -0.44
N PRO A 5 41.59 -36.32 0.26
CA PRO A 5 40.48 -35.65 -0.38
C PRO A 5 41.00 -34.44 -1.15
N VAL A 6 40.75 -34.44 -2.46
CA VAL A 6 41.03 -33.32 -3.36
C VAL A 6 40.29 -32.07 -2.88
N GLU A 7 41.06 -31.04 -2.52
CA GLU A 7 40.56 -29.72 -2.18
C GLU A 7 39.83 -29.12 -3.39
N VAL A 8 38.51 -28.96 -3.28
CA VAL A 8 37.72 -28.26 -4.28
C VAL A 8 38.01 -26.77 -4.12
N VAL A 9 38.97 -26.26 -4.90
CA VAL A 9 39.26 -24.83 -4.99
C VAL A 9 37.99 -24.11 -5.49
N ALA A 10 37.31 -23.44 -4.56
CA ALA A 10 36.14 -22.63 -4.86
C ALA A 10 36.56 -21.40 -5.69
N MET A 11 36.65 -21.57 -7.02
CA MET A 11 36.66 -20.44 -7.95
C MET A 11 35.24 -19.86 -8.04
N GLY A 12 34.88 -19.05 -7.06
CA GLY A 12 33.70 -18.21 -7.10
C GLY A 12 34.13 -16.78 -6.81
N LYS A 13 33.89 -15.86 -7.75
CA LYS A 13 33.92 -14.42 -7.46
C LYS A 13 33.10 -14.20 -6.18
N LYS A 14 33.74 -13.80 -5.07
CA LYS A 14 33.04 -13.46 -3.82
C LYS A 14 31.95 -12.46 -4.18
N SER A 15 30.70 -12.91 -4.15
CA SER A 15 29.57 -12.00 -4.32
C SER A 15 29.66 -10.97 -3.19
N ARG A 16 29.43 -9.70 -3.49
CA ARG A 16 29.33 -8.61 -2.50
C ARG A 16 28.09 -8.73 -1.60
N CYS A 17 27.62 -9.95 -1.33
CA CYS A 17 26.52 -10.15 -0.39
C CYS A 17 27.11 -10.10 1.03
N PRO A 18 26.56 -9.30 1.94
CA PRO A 18 27.02 -9.29 3.32
C PRO A 18 26.72 -10.65 3.98
N ASP A 19 27.60 -11.10 4.87
CA ASP A 19 27.44 -12.40 5.56
C ASP A 19 26.44 -12.33 6.74
N HIS A 20 25.98 -11.13 7.08
CA HIS A 20 24.98 -10.87 8.11
C HIS A 20 24.07 -9.71 7.70
N ILE A 21 22.89 -9.66 8.29
CA ILE A 21 21.96 -8.54 8.10
C ILE A 21 22.64 -7.26 8.60
N PRO A 22 22.67 -6.16 7.82
CA PRO A 22 23.31 -4.92 8.29
C PRO A 22 22.36 -4.10 9.17
N ALA A 23 22.91 -3.36 10.14
CA ALA A 23 22.17 -2.29 10.81
C ALA A 23 21.81 -1.18 9.81
N LEU A 24 20.69 -0.50 10.07
CA LEU A 24 20.28 0.66 9.31
C LEU A 24 20.72 1.93 10.05
N LYS A 25 21.24 2.90 9.30
CA LYS A 25 21.55 4.21 9.86
C LYS A 25 20.27 5.01 10.04
N ALA A 26 20.24 5.87 11.05
CA ALA A 26 19.20 6.88 11.21
C ALA A 26 19.03 7.68 9.91
N ILE A 27 17.80 7.76 9.41
CA ILE A 27 17.50 8.51 8.19
C ILE A 27 17.60 10.00 8.55
N LYS A 28 18.42 10.77 7.81
CA LYS A 28 18.55 12.23 7.98
C LYS A 28 17.35 13.00 7.45
N LYS A 29 16.13 12.50 7.67
CA LYS A 29 14.90 13.14 7.21
C LYS A 29 14.47 14.16 8.26
N ILE A 30 14.34 15.42 7.84
CA ILE A 30 14.03 16.54 8.75
C ILE A 30 12.52 16.66 8.96
N LYS A 31 11.71 16.22 7.99
CA LYS A 31 10.25 16.35 8.01
C LYS A 31 9.55 15.12 7.45
N ARG A 32 8.33 14.88 7.94
CA ARG A 32 7.37 13.91 7.38
C ARG A 32 7.04 14.27 5.92
N SER A 33 6.80 13.25 5.10
CA SER A 33 6.40 13.39 3.69
C SER A 33 4.90 13.66 3.58
N THR A 34 4.54 14.51 2.62
CA THR A 34 3.18 14.55 2.06
C THR A 34 2.88 13.23 1.35
N PHE A 35 1.62 12.79 1.39
CA PHE A 35 1.15 11.60 0.69
C PHE A 35 -0.25 11.82 0.13
N ILE A 36 -0.69 10.89 -0.72
CA ILE A 36 -2.03 10.88 -1.30
C ILE A 36 -2.72 9.62 -0.80
N VAL A 37 -3.99 9.77 -0.42
CA VAL A 37 -4.91 8.65 -0.19
C VAL A 37 -5.95 8.67 -1.30
N ALA A 38 -6.32 7.51 -1.80
CA ALA A 38 -7.28 7.36 -2.87
C ALA A 38 -8.11 6.12 -2.63
N ASP A 39 -9.33 6.13 -3.15
CA ASP A 39 -10.24 4.99 -3.09
C ASP A 39 -11.08 4.93 -4.37
N ILE A 40 -11.60 3.73 -4.69
CA ILE A 40 -12.30 3.42 -5.94
C ILE A 40 -13.54 2.59 -5.62
N GLU A 41 -14.68 3.01 -6.15
CA GLU A 41 -15.92 2.25 -6.13
C GLU A 41 -16.19 1.62 -7.49
N ALA A 42 -16.73 0.41 -7.49
CA ALA A 42 -17.06 -0.33 -8.70
C ALA A 42 -18.53 -0.75 -8.71
N ALA A 43 -19.16 -0.61 -9.88
CA ALA A 43 -20.51 -1.10 -10.15
C ALA A 43 -20.46 -2.40 -10.94
N LEU A 44 -21.50 -3.22 -10.84
CA LEU A 44 -21.66 -4.43 -11.62
C LEU A 44 -22.13 -4.08 -13.05
N TYR A 45 -21.38 -4.55 -14.04
CA TYR A 45 -21.70 -4.50 -15.47
C TYR A 45 -21.49 -5.87 -16.09
N ASP A 46 -22.53 -6.50 -16.63
CA ASP A 46 -22.44 -7.85 -17.21
C ASP A 46 -21.70 -8.85 -16.29
N ASP A 47 -22.06 -8.87 -15.00
CA ASP A 47 -21.44 -9.68 -13.94
C ASP A 47 -19.94 -9.41 -13.68
N VAL A 48 -19.41 -8.29 -14.20
CA VAL A 48 -18.04 -7.82 -13.98
C VAL A 48 -18.05 -6.53 -13.17
N HIS A 49 -17.20 -6.44 -12.17
CA HIS A 49 -16.99 -5.18 -11.45
C HIS A 49 -16.19 -4.20 -12.32
N VAL A 50 -16.79 -3.05 -12.60
CA VAL A 50 -16.20 -1.99 -13.40
C VAL A 50 -16.14 -0.70 -12.56
N PRO A 51 -14.98 -0.04 -12.45
CA PRO A 51 -14.84 1.21 -11.69
C PRO A 51 -15.84 2.26 -12.15
N CYS A 52 -16.55 2.87 -11.22
CA CYS A 52 -17.57 3.89 -11.50
C CYS A 52 -17.25 5.22 -10.84
N VAL A 53 -16.59 5.22 -9.67
CA VAL A 53 -16.15 6.43 -9.00
C VAL A 53 -14.74 6.23 -8.49
N VAL A 54 -13.91 7.26 -8.61
CA VAL A 54 -12.59 7.30 -7.99
C VAL A 54 -12.39 8.67 -7.36
N GLY A 55 -11.70 8.70 -6.22
CA GLY A 55 -11.37 9.95 -5.58
C GLY A 55 -10.03 9.91 -4.88
N PHE A 56 -9.47 11.09 -4.62
CA PHE A 56 -8.24 11.20 -3.86
C PHE A 56 -8.18 12.47 -3.00
N LEU A 57 -7.32 12.40 -1.98
CA LEU A 57 -7.00 13.50 -1.08
C LEU A 57 -5.49 13.60 -0.90
N VAL A 58 -4.95 14.80 -1.12
CA VAL A 58 -3.57 15.13 -0.77
C VAL A 58 -3.50 15.49 0.72
N VAL A 59 -2.72 14.72 1.48
CA VAL A 59 -2.58 14.89 2.93
C VAL A 59 -1.19 15.40 3.27
N LYS A 60 -1.12 16.56 3.93
CA LYS A 60 0.14 17.13 4.42
C LYS A 60 0.31 16.87 5.92
N PRO A 61 1.55 16.64 6.39
CA PRO A 61 1.81 16.44 7.81
C PRO A 61 1.36 17.65 8.64
N GLY A 62 0.62 17.39 9.73
CA GLY A 62 0.12 18.42 10.64
C GLY A 62 -1.18 19.09 10.22
N GLU A 63 -1.80 18.66 9.12
CA GLU A 63 -3.12 19.16 8.73
C GLU A 63 -4.23 18.68 9.68
N ASP A 64 -5.18 19.57 9.95
CA ASP A 64 -6.44 19.20 10.58
C ASP A 64 -7.46 18.82 9.51
N LEU A 65 -7.69 17.53 9.35
CA LEU A 65 -8.66 17.02 8.38
C LEU A 65 -10.10 17.18 8.87
N ALA A 66 -10.35 17.50 10.15
CA ALA A 66 -11.72 17.69 10.67
C ALA A 66 -12.30 19.05 10.22
N SER A 67 -11.46 20.07 10.09
CA SER A 67 -11.86 21.42 9.65
C SER A 67 -11.88 21.60 8.12
N LYS A 68 -11.34 20.65 7.35
CA LYS A 68 -11.39 20.70 5.88
C LYS A 68 -12.80 20.45 5.33
N SER A 69 -13.18 21.24 4.33
CA SER A 69 -14.42 21.02 3.58
C SER A 69 -14.29 19.80 2.66
N GLU A 70 -15.43 19.22 2.26
CA GLU A 70 -15.47 18.09 1.33
C GLU A 70 -14.95 18.45 -0.08
N TYR A 71 -14.90 19.75 -0.41
CA TYR A 71 -14.36 20.27 -1.68
C TYR A 71 -12.86 20.06 -1.85
N TYR A 72 -12.15 19.59 -0.82
CA TYR A 72 -10.73 19.22 -0.90
C TYR A 72 -10.48 17.81 -1.42
N ILE A 73 -11.52 16.99 -1.55
CA ILE A 73 -11.43 15.65 -2.13
C ILE A 73 -11.83 15.76 -3.59
N GLU A 74 -10.87 15.49 -4.46
CA GLU A 74 -11.13 15.41 -5.89
C GLU A 74 -11.77 14.07 -6.22
N THR A 75 -12.86 14.11 -6.98
CA THR A 75 -13.63 12.92 -7.37
C THR A 75 -13.89 12.94 -8.86
N TYR A 76 -13.85 11.76 -9.47
CA TYR A 76 -14.19 11.51 -10.86
C TYR A 76 -15.30 10.46 -10.84
N PHE A 77 -16.40 10.74 -11.52
CA PHE A 77 -17.53 9.84 -11.66
C PHE A 77 -17.71 9.51 -13.13
N SER A 78 -17.94 8.24 -13.47
CA SER A 78 -18.13 7.80 -14.86
C SER A 78 -19.33 8.46 -15.54
N GLU A 79 -20.30 8.94 -14.76
CA GLU A 79 -21.48 9.62 -15.27
C GLU A 79 -21.31 11.14 -15.38
N ASP A 80 -20.19 11.70 -14.87
CA ASP A 80 -19.89 13.13 -14.99
C ASP A 80 -19.36 13.42 -16.40
N ASN A 81 -20.20 14.04 -17.23
CA ASN A 81 -19.84 14.85 -18.41
C ASN A 81 -19.59 14.18 -19.77
N ASP A 82 -19.97 12.93 -20.02
CA ASP A 82 -19.97 12.45 -21.42
C ASP A 82 -21.18 11.58 -21.81
N PHE A 83 -22.33 12.25 -21.97
CA PHE A 83 -23.53 11.63 -22.55
C PHE A 83 -23.33 11.15 -24.00
N SER A 84 -22.25 11.54 -24.67
CA SER A 84 -21.97 11.11 -26.05
C SER A 84 -21.40 9.68 -26.12
N ILE A 85 -20.90 9.15 -24.99
CA ILE A 85 -20.46 7.76 -24.85
C ILE A 85 -21.59 6.94 -24.23
N SER A 86 -22.33 6.21 -25.05
CA SER A 86 -23.39 5.31 -24.58
C SER A 86 -22.88 4.08 -23.84
N ASP A 87 -21.61 3.70 -24.06
CA ASP A 87 -20.99 2.53 -23.49
C ASP A 87 -20.37 2.82 -22.11
N PHE A 88 -20.89 2.16 -21.07
CA PHE A 88 -20.45 2.37 -19.70
C PHE A 88 -18.96 2.06 -19.50
N LYS A 89 -18.46 1.00 -20.14
CA LYS A 89 -17.06 0.60 -20.02
C LYS A 89 -16.12 1.67 -20.57
N LYS A 90 -16.45 2.28 -21.70
CA LYS A 90 -15.68 3.41 -22.26
C LYS A 90 -15.71 4.64 -21.34
N ARG A 91 -16.84 4.95 -20.71
CA ARG A 91 -16.92 6.03 -19.71
C ARG A 91 -16.05 5.76 -18.48
N SER A 92 -16.08 4.52 -17.98
CA SER A 92 -15.20 4.06 -16.89
C SER A 92 -13.72 4.16 -17.27
N GLU A 93 -13.34 3.70 -18.46
CA GLU A 93 -11.97 3.80 -18.98
C GLU A 93 -11.53 5.27 -19.08
N ARG A 94 -12.40 6.14 -19.59
CA ARG A 94 -12.13 7.58 -19.69
C ARG A 94 -11.93 8.21 -18.31
N MET A 95 -12.82 7.94 -17.36
CA MET A 95 -12.72 8.41 -15.98
C MET A 95 -11.40 7.98 -15.33
N MET A 96 -11.01 6.71 -15.48
CA MET A 96 -9.76 6.21 -14.94
C MET A 96 -8.53 6.83 -15.60
N LEU A 97 -8.59 7.10 -16.91
CA LEU A 97 -7.54 7.82 -17.62
C LEU A 97 -7.43 9.26 -17.10
N ASP A 98 -8.54 10.00 -17.02
CA ASP A 98 -8.56 11.38 -16.52
C ASP A 98 -8.02 11.44 -15.06
N PHE A 99 -8.39 10.47 -14.21
CA PHE A 99 -7.84 10.34 -12.85
C PHE A 99 -6.32 10.11 -12.83
N ILE A 100 -5.83 9.15 -13.62
CA ILE A 100 -4.38 8.86 -13.72
C ILE A 100 -3.65 10.06 -14.32
N GLU A 101 -4.22 10.71 -15.33
CA GLU A 101 -3.67 11.90 -15.96
C GLU A 101 -3.58 13.07 -14.98
N HIS A 102 -4.59 13.28 -14.13
CA HIS A 102 -4.49 14.30 -13.08
C HIS A 102 -3.40 13.95 -12.07
N LEU A 103 -3.38 12.71 -11.56
CA LEU A 103 -2.30 12.25 -10.68
C LEU A 103 -0.91 12.40 -11.32
N ALA A 104 -0.84 12.30 -12.65
CA ALA A 104 0.38 12.39 -13.44
C ALA A 104 0.62 13.77 -14.07
N ALA A 105 -0.25 14.75 -13.81
CA ALA A 105 -0.50 15.98 -14.59
C ALA A 105 0.59 16.35 -15.61
N VAL A 106 0.26 16.09 -16.88
CA VAL A 106 0.91 16.55 -18.12
C VAL A 106 2.28 15.92 -18.49
N ILE A 107 2.34 15.41 -19.74
CA ILE A 107 3.50 15.21 -20.64
C ILE A 107 4.20 13.82 -20.66
N GLY A 108 4.19 13.19 -21.85
CA GLY A 108 5.25 12.29 -22.37
C GLY A 108 5.00 10.78 -22.26
N LYS A 109 6.01 9.98 -22.61
CA LYS A 109 5.99 8.51 -22.46
C LYS A 109 6.24 8.10 -20.99
N TYR A 110 5.39 7.23 -20.44
CA TYR A 110 5.51 6.67 -19.09
C TYR A 110 6.15 5.27 -19.10
N SER A 111 6.73 4.87 -17.97
CA SER A 111 7.03 3.46 -17.72
C SER A 111 6.62 3.05 -16.31
N PHE A 112 6.16 1.82 -16.19
CA PHE A 112 5.64 1.24 -14.94
C PHE A 112 6.61 0.19 -14.42
N GLN A 113 6.74 0.11 -13.10
CA GLN A 113 7.43 -1.00 -12.43
C GLN A 113 6.56 -1.50 -11.29
N THR A 114 6.28 -2.79 -11.27
CA THR A 114 5.51 -3.44 -10.21
C THR A 114 6.42 -4.21 -9.25
N VAL A 115 6.01 -4.27 -7.99
CA VAL A 115 6.56 -5.20 -7.00
C VAL A 115 5.51 -6.27 -6.74
N MET A 116 5.74 -7.47 -7.29
CA MET A 116 4.83 -8.61 -7.19
C MET A 116 5.42 -9.70 -6.30
N ARG A 117 4.60 -10.32 -5.45
CA ARG A 117 4.97 -11.53 -4.71
C ARG A 117 3.75 -12.42 -4.53
N LYS A 118 3.85 -13.70 -4.90
CA LYS A 118 2.75 -14.68 -4.81
C LYS A 118 1.44 -14.15 -5.40
N HIS A 119 1.48 -13.59 -6.62
CA HIS A 119 0.34 -12.99 -7.32
C HIS A 119 -0.30 -11.75 -6.66
N LYS A 120 0.24 -11.26 -5.53
CA LYS A 120 -0.18 -9.98 -4.92
C LYS A 120 0.74 -8.85 -5.39
N MET A 121 0.14 -7.74 -5.82
CA MET A 121 0.84 -6.48 -6.09
C MET A 121 1.02 -5.72 -4.77
N TYR A 122 2.27 -5.36 -4.46
CA TYR A 122 2.61 -4.58 -3.27
C TYR A 122 2.79 -3.09 -3.58
N GLU A 123 3.28 -2.79 -4.78
CA GLU A 123 3.61 -1.44 -5.19
C GLU A 123 3.60 -1.32 -6.71
N LEU A 124 2.99 -0.26 -7.23
CA LEU A 124 3.11 0.18 -8.61
C LEU A 124 3.84 1.52 -8.63
N LYS A 125 4.99 1.56 -9.30
CA LYS A 125 5.81 2.76 -9.47
C LYS A 125 5.60 3.33 -10.85
N VAL A 126 5.33 4.63 -10.91
CA VAL A 126 5.13 5.36 -12.16
C VAL A 126 6.32 6.27 -12.40
N TYR A 127 6.97 6.12 -13.56
CA TYR A 127 8.14 6.89 -13.97
C TYR A 127 7.86 7.70 -15.23
N ARG A 128 8.54 8.85 -15.33
CA ARG A 128 8.57 9.72 -16.52
C ARG A 128 9.93 9.69 -17.20
N GLY A 129 9.93 9.60 -18.53
CA GLY A 129 11.12 9.71 -19.39
C GLY A 129 11.73 8.36 -19.81
N ASN A 130 12.46 8.34 -20.94
CA ASN A 130 13.08 7.14 -21.52
C ASN A 130 14.45 6.81 -20.89
N GLU A 131 15.41 7.73 -20.97
CA GLU A 131 16.81 7.49 -20.56
C GLU A 131 17.07 7.77 -19.08
N LYS A 132 16.53 8.89 -18.56
CA LYS A 132 16.57 9.24 -17.14
C LYS A 132 15.17 9.17 -16.54
N LYS A 133 14.79 7.99 -16.09
CA LYS A 133 13.49 7.73 -15.44
C LYS A 133 13.37 8.52 -14.14
N LYS A 134 12.51 9.54 -14.12
CA LYS A 134 12.13 10.25 -12.90
C LYS A 134 10.92 9.55 -12.28
N LEU A 135 11.05 9.04 -11.06
CA LEU A 135 9.92 8.52 -10.31
C LEU A 135 8.93 9.65 -10.01
N LEU A 136 7.67 9.50 -10.40
CA LEU A 136 6.60 10.45 -10.14
C LEU A 136 5.92 10.12 -8.82
N PHE A 137 5.29 8.95 -8.74
CA PHE A 137 4.59 8.49 -7.56
C PHE A 137 4.59 6.97 -7.46
N ARG A 138 4.11 6.48 -6.31
CA ARG A 138 3.99 5.07 -5.97
C ARG A 138 2.58 4.83 -5.48
N ILE A 139 1.89 3.87 -6.08
CA ILE A 139 0.60 3.38 -5.62
C ILE A 139 0.87 2.13 -4.76
N ARG A 140 0.25 2.08 -3.59
CA ARG A 140 0.38 0.99 -2.61
C ARG A 140 -0.96 0.73 -1.95
N ASP A 141 -1.12 -0.49 -1.45
CA ASP A 141 -2.25 -0.91 -0.64
C ASP A 141 -1.99 -0.52 0.83
N SER A 142 -2.82 0.36 1.39
CA SER A 142 -2.70 0.82 2.78
C SER A 142 -2.90 -0.30 3.79
N TYR A 143 -3.66 -1.34 3.45
CA TYR A 143 -3.91 -2.50 4.30
C TYR A 143 -2.63 -3.31 4.59
N LEU A 144 -1.65 -3.28 3.67
CA LEU A 144 -0.35 -3.91 3.90
C LEU A 144 0.43 -3.26 5.05
N LEU A 145 0.17 -1.98 5.31
CA LEU A 145 0.84 -1.18 6.33
C LEU A 145 0.02 -1.11 7.62
N LEU A 146 -1.31 -1.00 7.51
CA LEU A 146 -2.26 -0.93 8.63
C LEU A 146 -3.35 -2.00 8.45
N PRO A 147 -3.09 -3.26 8.86
CA PRO A 147 -3.95 -4.40 8.54
C PRO A 147 -5.16 -4.50 9.50
N ALA A 148 -6.08 -3.55 9.40
CA ALA A 148 -7.34 -3.55 10.14
C ALA A 148 -8.44 -2.86 9.32
N ALA A 149 -9.70 -3.09 9.69
CA ALA A 149 -10.83 -2.43 9.04
C ALA A 149 -10.75 -0.90 9.23
N LEU A 150 -11.04 -0.14 8.18
CA LEU A 150 -10.97 1.33 8.19
C LEU A 150 -11.81 1.93 9.33
N ASN A 151 -13.00 1.39 9.57
CA ASN A 151 -13.88 1.88 10.65
C ASN A 151 -13.22 1.73 12.03
N ASN A 152 -12.59 0.59 12.31
CA ASN A 152 -11.92 0.35 13.59
C ASN A 152 -10.72 1.28 13.75
N LEU A 153 -9.89 1.39 12.71
CA LEU A 153 -8.74 2.30 12.71
C LEU A 153 -9.18 3.76 12.90
N ALA A 154 -10.27 4.17 12.27
CA ALA A 154 -10.80 5.52 12.39
C ALA A 154 -11.32 5.82 13.80
N GLN A 155 -12.05 4.89 14.40
CA GLN A 155 -12.55 5.01 15.78
C GLN A 155 -11.38 5.13 16.78
N ASP A 156 -10.31 4.38 16.58
CA ASP A 156 -9.16 4.36 17.49
C ASP A 156 -8.24 5.59 17.30
N LEU A 157 -7.94 5.96 16.04
CA LEU A 157 -6.90 6.94 15.73
C LEU A 157 -7.42 8.35 15.45
N CYS A 158 -8.63 8.49 14.92
CA CYS A 158 -9.19 9.77 14.50
C CYS A 158 -10.72 9.86 14.68
N PRO A 159 -11.27 9.62 15.90
CA PRO A 159 -12.72 9.56 16.14
C PRO A 159 -13.45 10.87 15.81
N LYS A 160 -12.74 12.00 15.81
CA LYS A 160 -13.27 13.33 15.45
C LYS A 160 -13.71 13.43 13.99
N LEU A 161 -13.30 12.51 13.11
CA LEU A 161 -13.67 12.50 11.69
C LEU A 161 -15.01 11.78 11.43
N GLY A 162 -15.66 11.27 12.48
CA GLY A 162 -16.91 10.53 12.37
C GLY A 162 -16.71 9.04 12.05
N SER A 163 -17.82 8.36 11.81
CA SER A 163 -17.85 6.94 11.47
C SER A 163 -17.76 6.71 9.97
N LYS A 164 -17.45 5.47 9.58
CA LYS A 164 -17.60 5.02 8.19
C LYS A 164 -19.07 5.09 7.77
N GLY A 165 -19.30 5.45 6.50
CA GLY A 165 -20.64 5.47 5.91
C GLY A 165 -21.18 4.06 5.64
N THR A 166 -22.37 3.97 5.06
CA THR A 166 -22.97 2.71 4.61
C THR A 166 -23.58 2.89 3.24
N ILE A 167 -23.40 1.88 2.38
CA ILE A 167 -23.98 1.85 1.04
C ILE A 167 -24.56 0.45 0.76
N PRO A 168 -25.75 0.36 0.14
CA PRO A 168 -26.33 -0.93 -0.24
C PRO A 168 -25.62 -1.49 -1.48
N TYR A 169 -24.58 -2.29 -1.25
CA TYR A 169 -23.77 -2.90 -2.32
C TYR A 169 -24.58 -3.84 -3.21
N GLU A 170 -25.69 -4.39 -2.71
CA GLU A 170 -26.61 -5.22 -3.50
C GLU A 170 -27.28 -4.45 -4.65
N LYS A 171 -27.27 -3.11 -4.57
CA LYS A 171 -27.87 -2.19 -5.54
C LYS A 171 -26.85 -1.47 -6.42
N LEU A 172 -25.55 -1.77 -6.30
CA LEU A 172 -24.47 -1.16 -7.09
C LEU A 172 -24.43 -1.74 -8.52
N ARG A 173 -25.52 -1.56 -9.26
CA ARG A 173 -25.65 -1.83 -10.70
C ARG A 173 -25.69 -0.52 -11.46
N ILE A 174 -25.26 -0.54 -12.72
CA ILE A 174 -25.20 0.66 -13.56
C ILE A 174 -26.55 1.36 -13.69
N GLU A 175 -27.62 0.58 -13.77
CA GLU A 175 -29.01 1.07 -13.89
C GLU A 175 -29.38 2.08 -12.80
N TYR A 176 -28.83 1.90 -11.58
CA TYR A 176 -29.12 2.74 -10.43
C TYR A 176 -28.07 3.83 -10.17
N LEU A 177 -26.95 3.84 -10.91
CA LEU A 177 -25.85 4.81 -10.70
C LEU A 177 -26.30 6.28 -10.77
N PRO A 178 -27.19 6.70 -11.68
CA PRO A 178 -27.69 8.08 -11.69
C PRO A 178 -28.44 8.46 -10.39
N GLU A 179 -29.10 7.49 -9.76
CA GLU A 179 -29.88 7.70 -8.53
C GLU A 179 -29.00 7.64 -7.27
N ILE A 180 -28.09 6.66 -7.21
CA ILE A 180 -27.22 6.44 -6.03
C ILE A 180 -25.91 7.23 -6.09
N GLY A 181 -25.60 7.88 -7.22
CA GLY A 181 -24.29 8.49 -7.49
C GLY A 181 -23.88 9.53 -6.45
N GLN A 182 -24.81 10.39 -6.02
CA GLN A 182 -24.52 11.38 -4.96
C GLN A 182 -24.24 10.71 -3.61
N GLN A 183 -24.97 9.65 -3.27
CA GLN A 183 -24.74 8.88 -2.05
C GLN A 183 -23.39 8.14 -2.11
N LEU A 184 -23.05 7.58 -3.27
CA LEU A 184 -21.79 6.89 -3.53
C LEU A 184 -20.60 7.85 -3.42
N LEU A 185 -20.72 9.06 -3.99
CA LEU A 185 -19.72 10.12 -3.86
C LEU A 185 -19.52 10.55 -2.40
N ALA A 186 -20.60 10.73 -1.65
CA ALA A 186 -20.51 11.07 -0.23
C ALA A 186 -19.84 9.96 0.61
N TYR A 187 -20.20 8.70 0.33
CA TYR A 187 -19.60 7.53 0.96
C TYR A 187 -18.09 7.45 0.67
N LEU A 188 -17.70 7.52 -0.61
CA LEU A 188 -16.30 7.48 -1.05
C LEU A 188 -15.49 8.62 -0.41
N LYS A 189 -16.03 9.85 -0.41
CA LYS A 189 -15.38 11.01 0.22
C LYS A 189 -15.13 10.77 1.71
N GLN A 190 -16.09 10.19 2.42
CA GLN A 190 -15.93 9.87 3.82
C GLN A 190 -14.84 8.80 4.03
N ASP A 191 -14.81 7.74 3.21
CA ASP A 191 -13.78 6.70 3.30
C ASP A 191 -12.37 7.25 3.03
N ILE A 192 -12.20 8.09 2.01
CA ILE A 192 -10.94 8.78 1.71
C ILE A 192 -10.52 9.69 2.87
N ARG A 193 -11.46 10.42 3.47
CA ARG A 193 -11.20 11.31 4.62
C ARG A 193 -10.72 10.52 5.84
N LEU A 194 -11.41 9.42 6.17
CA LEU A 194 -11.03 8.54 7.27
C LEU A 194 -9.65 7.91 7.03
N LEU A 195 -9.40 7.41 5.82
CA LEU A 195 -8.10 6.84 5.46
C LEU A 195 -6.98 7.88 5.58
N GLY A 196 -7.23 9.11 5.15
CA GLY A 196 -6.31 10.23 5.31
C GLY A 196 -5.99 10.51 6.78
N GLY A 197 -7.00 10.54 7.65
CA GLY A 197 -6.83 10.74 9.10
C GLY A 197 -6.05 9.63 9.78
N VAL A 198 -6.40 8.38 9.48
CA VAL A 198 -5.72 7.18 9.98
C VAL A 198 -4.24 7.17 9.59
N MET A 199 -3.95 7.39 8.31
CA MET A 199 -2.58 7.43 7.79
C MET A 199 -1.78 8.60 8.40
N LEU A 200 -2.40 9.77 8.55
CA LEU A 200 -1.76 10.95 9.15
C LEU A 200 -1.41 10.71 10.62
N LYS A 201 -2.32 10.12 11.39
CA LYS A 201 -2.09 9.79 12.80
C LYS A 201 -1.05 8.70 12.97
N ALA A 202 -1.10 7.64 12.16
CA ALA A 202 -0.07 6.62 12.15
C ALA A 202 1.30 7.22 11.81
N GLN A 203 1.39 8.09 10.81
CA GLN A 203 2.63 8.77 10.44
C GLN A 203 3.16 9.61 11.61
N GLU A 204 2.31 10.32 12.34
CA GLU A 204 2.67 11.06 13.54
C GLU A 204 3.27 10.16 14.64
N ILE A 205 2.61 9.05 14.96
CA ILE A 205 3.03 8.12 16.02
C ILE A 205 4.42 7.55 15.72
N TYR A 206 4.61 6.96 14.54
CA TYR A 206 5.89 6.34 14.17
C TYR A 206 7.01 7.37 13.99
N TRP A 207 6.68 8.58 13.54
CA TRP A 207 7.65 9.66 13.46
C TRP A 207 8.11 10.13 14.85
N ASN A 208 7.19 10.25 15.80
CA ASN A 208 7.50 10.71 17.14
C ASN A 208 8.31 9.67 17.92
N LEU A 209 7.93 8.39 17.84
CA LEU A 209 8.58 7.31 18.57
C LEU A 209 9.93 6.88 17.95
N TYR A 210 10.02 6.80 16.62
CA TYR A 210 11.17 6.15 15.95
C TYR A 210 11.85 7.02 14.89
N LYS A 211 11.36 8.24 14.62
CA LYS A 211 11.83 9.10 13.51
C LYS A 211 11.80 8.38 12.15
N ILE A 212 10.78 7.53 11.96
CA ILE A 212 10.53 6.81 10.71
C ILE A 212 9.23 7.32 10.11
N ASP A 213 9.24 7.56 8.81
CA ASP A 213 8.04 7.92 8.06
C ASP A 213 7.44 6.66 7.42
N ILE A 214 6.19 6.37 7.76
CA ILE A 214 5.49 5.18 7.30
C ILE A 214 5.32 5.16 5.77
N VAL A 215 5.33 6.33 5.11
CA VAL A 215 5.24 6.47 3.65
C VAL A 215 6.48 5.88 2.95
N ASP A 216 7.60 5.75 3.65
CA ASP A 216 8.81 5.13 3.11
C ASP A 216 8.77 3.58 3.21
N THR A 217 7.77 3.02 3.87
CA THR A 217 7.61 1.57 4.09
C THR A 217 6.42 0.99 3.33
N ILE A 218 6.54 -0.25 2.85
CA ILE A 218 5.52 -0.92 2.02
C ILE A 218 4.58 -1.77 2.88
N THR A 219 5.10 -2.40 3.93
CA THR A 219 4.35 -3.35 4.77
C THR A 219 4.66 -3.13 6.24
N LEU A 220 3.74 -3.55 7.11
CA LEU A 220 3.94 -3.54 8.56
C LEU A 220 5.21 -4.32 8.96
N SER A 221 5.45 -5.49 8.36
CA SER A 221 6.66 -6.28 8.64
C SER A 221 7.94 -5.55 8.21
N SER A 222 7.91 -4.81 7.10
CA SER A 222 9.04 -3.99 6.65
C SER A 222 9.26 -2.78 7.56
N LEU A 223 8.20 -2.21 8.11
CA LEU A 223 8.27 -1.14 9.11
C LEU A 223 8.88 -1.64 10.41
N ALA A 224 8.38 -2.76 10.94
CA ALA A 224 8.91 -3.40 12.15
C ALA A 224 10.39 -3.78 11.99
N LEU A 225 10.77 -4.39 10.86
CA LEU A 225 12.17 -4.75 10.59
C LEU A 225 13.06 -3.50 10.48
N SER A 226 12.55 -2.41 9.91
CA SER A 226 13.28 -1.13 9.85
C SER A 226 13.51 -0.56 11.24
N ILE A 227 12.48 -0.53 12.09
CA ILE A 227 12.57 -0.09 13.49
C ILE A 227 13.61 -0.93 14.24
N PHE A 228 13.52 -2.26 14.17
CA PHE A 228 14.47 -3.18 14.79
C PHE A 228 15.91 -2.90 14.36
N ARG A 229 16.15 -2.84 13.04
CA ARG A 229 17.49 -2.66 12.47
C ARG A 229 18.09 -1.28 12.71
N MET A 230 17.27 -0.27 12.98
CA MET A 230 17.72 1.10 13.25
C MET A 230 18.01 1.34 14.74
N HIS A 231 17.17 0.81 15.62
CA HIS A 231 17.15 1.23 17.03
C HIS A 231 17.59 0.15 18.01
N TYR A 232 17.50 -1.13 17.63
CA TYR A 232 17.66 -2.25 18.57
C TYR A 232 18.74 -3.24 18.16
N TYR A 233 19.12 -3.27 16.88
CA TYR A 233 20.04 -4.26 16.35
C TYR A 233 21.50 -3.77 16.39
N ASP A 234 22.33 -4.47 17.15
CA ASP A 234 23.78 -4.29 17.16
C ASP A 234 24.50 -5.43 16.42
N PRO A 235 24.88 -5.24 15.14
CA PRO A 235 25.56 -6.27 14.36
C PRO A 235 27.00 -6.53 14.81
N LYS A 236 27.60 -5.65 15.64
CA LYS A 236 28.96 -5.87 16.14
C LYS A 236 28.98 -6.87 17.28
N SER A 237 27.99 -6.78 18.18
CA SER A 237 27.88 -7.68 19.33
C SER A 237 27.09 -8.95 18.99
N TRP A 238 26.01 -8.83 18.21
CA TRP A 238 25.05 -9.92 17.96
C TRP A 238 24.66 -10.04 16.49
N PRO A 239 25.58 -10.43 15.59
CA PRO A 239 25.29 -10.51 14.16
C PRO A 239 24.23 -11.58 13.84
N ILE A 240 23.19 -11.19 13.10
CA ILE A 240 22.24 -12.13 12.50
C ILE A 240 22.80 -12.58 11.15
N HIS A 241 23.44 -13.74 11.14
CA HIS A 241 24.07 -14.31 9.95
C HIS A 241 23.05 -14.72 8.88
N ILE A 242 23.43 -14.52 7.62
CA ILE A 242 22.62 -14.94 6.47
C ILE A 242 23.01 -16.40 6.14
N PRO A 243 22.09 -17.38 6.34
CA PRO A 243 22.42 -18.78 6.12
C PRO A 243 22.62 -19.08 4.63
N THR A 244 23.45 -20.08 4.35
CA THR A 244 23.49 -20.70 3.02
C THR A 244 22.17 -21.37 2.68
N ARG A 245 21.90 -21.64 1.40
CA ARG A 245 20.67 -22.33 0.95
C ARG A 245 20.42 -23.66 1.65
N ASN A 246 21.48 -24.42 1.96
CA ASN A 246 21.37 -25.69 2.66
C ASN A 246 20.97 -25.50 4.14
N GLN A 247 21.61 -24.55 4.83
CA GLN A 247 21.28 -24.19 6.21
C GLN A 247 19.86 -23.63 6.32
N GLU A 248 19.46 -22.74 5.41
CA GLU A 248 18.10 -22.19 5.36
C GLU A 248 17.06 -23.31 5.21
N ARG A 249 17.26 -24.23 4.26
CA ARG A 249 16.34 -25.36 4.03
C ARG A 249 16.27 -26.28 5.25
N PHE A 250 17.39 -26.52 5.93
CA PHE A 250 17.43 -27.29 7.15
C PHE A 250 16.62 -26.60 8.27
N ILE A 251 16.88 -25.32 8.54
CA ILE A 251 16.17 -24.53 9.56
C ILE A 251 14.67 -24.48 9.27
N ARG A 252 14.28 -24.24 8.01
CA ARG A 252 12.85 -24.14 7.62
C ARG A 252 12.07 -25.43 7.85
N ARG A 253 12.71 -26.60 7.86
CA ARG A 253 12.03 -27.87 8.16
C ARG A 253 11.55 -27.94 9.62
N GLY A 254 12.22 -27.23 10.53
CA GLY A 254 11.81 -27.13 11.94
C GLY A 254 10.89 -25.95 12.25
N TYR A 255 10.54 -25.13 11.26
CA TYR A 255 9.69 -23.95 11.47
C TYR A 255 8.21 -24.30 11.27
N TYR A 256 7.51 -24.46 12.38
CA TYR A 256 6.07 -24.75 12.42
C TYR A 256 5.27 -23.52 12.91
N GLY A 257 3.99 -23.49 12.56
CA GLY A 257 3.06 -22.44 13.00
C GLY A 257 2.52 -22.67 14.41
N GLY A 258 1.51 -21.88 14.80
CA GLY A 258 0.80 -22.07 16.06
C GLY A 258 0.00 -23.38 16.09
N HIS A 259 -0.11 -23.97 17.28
CA HIS A 259 -0.96 -25.13 17.52
C HIS A 259 -2.44 -24.74 17.34
N ALA A 260 -3.22 -25.60 16.69
CA ALA A 260 -4.65 -25.40 16.51
C ALA A 260 -5.38 -26.72 16.81
N ASP A 261 -6.20 -26.70 17.85
CA ASP A 261 -7.04 -27.83 18.24
C ASP A 261 -8.39 -27.76 17.51
N VAL A 262 -8.92 -28.92 17.11
CA VAL A 262 -10.25 -29.04 16.51
C VAL A 262 -11.10 -29.95 17.37
N TYR A 263 -12.24 -29.45 17.84
CA TYR A 263 -13.23 -30.26 18.53
C TYR A 263 -13.94 -31.18 17.55
N LYS A 264 -13.96 -32.49 17.85
CA LYS A 264 -14.77 -33.47 17.13
C LYS A 264 -16.10 -33.66 17.86
N PRO A 265 -17.24 -33.18 17.34
CA PRO A 265 -18.53 -33.36 17.99
C PRO A 265 -18.94 -34.84 18.00
N TYR A 266 -19.55 -35.27 19.11
CA TYR A 266 -20.16 -36.60 19.26
C TYR A 266 -21.66 -36.51 18.91
N GLY A 267 -22.15 -37.49 18.15
CA GLY A 267 -23.55 -37.73 17.84
C GLY A 267 -23.89 -39.20 18.03
#